data_AF-A0A7V3FBT5-F1
#
_entry.id   AF-A0A7V3FBT5-F1
#
_cell.length_a   1.000
_cell.length_b   1.000
_cell.length_c   1.000
_cell.angle_alpha   90.00
_cell.angle_beta   90.00
_cell.angle_gamma   90.00
#
_symmetry.space_group_name_H-M   'P 1'
#
loop_
_entity.id
_entity.type
_entity.pdbx_description
1 polymer ?
#
loop_
_entity_poly.entity_id
_entity_poly.type
_entity_poly.pdbx_seq_one_letter_code
_entity_poly.pdbx_strand_id
1 'polypeptide(L)'
;MRVGLPDRGNLRPVRGSRRAGGRPAPGRGAARGRRGGRPGLGGRRGRGLAVPRGVRVHRGLPVERQPRRADHGPARRAGRGPPTAPGPAAGAGVNAPAPGREAREARGPVRRKGIGPSPSGWLDPRGRALGSWAFAVNRVTGLGLVFYLYLHLGVLSLLLVGESAWNDFLELATTTVFLLLDVLLLFGLLYHGLNGIRVALVGSGVVPNRQRALFWAGTVIGTLALAYGALHILGGT
;
A
#
# COMPACT_ATOMS: atom_id res chain seq x y z
N MET A 1 -64.52 5.27 18.42
CA MET A 1 -63.61 5.82 19.45
C MET A 1 -62.34 6.33 18.76
N ARG A 2 -62.20 7.66 18.62
CA ARG A 2 -60.98 8.33 18.15
C ARG A 2 -60.12 8.65 19.37
N VAL A 3 -58.90 8.13 19.42
CA VAL A 3 -57.92 8.43 20.47
C VAL A 3 -57.01 9.55 19.96
N GLY A 4 -57.13 10.74 20.56
CA GLY A 4 -56.25 11.88 20.30
C GLY A 4 -54.94 11.75 21.10
N LEU A 5 -53.81 11.99 20.45
CA LEU A 5 -52.52 12.16 21.12
C LEU A 5 -52.26 13.65 21.43
N PRO A 6 -51.61 13.97 22.56
CA PRO A 6 -51.36 15.34 22.98
C PRO A 6 -50.10 15.95 22.36
N ASP A 7 -50.23 17.27 22.19
CA ASP A 7 -49.27 18.29 21.82
C ASP A 7 -47.96 18.25 22.65
N ARG A 8 -46.81 18.49 22.01
CA ARG A 8 -45.52 18.68 22.67
C ARG A 8 -44.82 19.91 22.11
N GLY A 9 -44.98 21.01 22.85
CA GLY A 9 -44.25 22.26 22.66
C GLY A 9 -42.76 22.14 22.98
N ASN A 10 -41.97 22.79 22.12
CA ASN A 10 -40.97 23.82 22.45
C ASN A 10 -39.89 23.50 23.51
N LEU A 11 -38.67 23.18 23.06
CA LEU A 11 -37.43 23.52 23.78
C LEU A 11 -36.34 24.00 22.81
N ARG A 12 -35.97 25.28 22.95
CA ARG A 12 -34.86 25.97 22.26
C ARG A 12 -33.53 25.74 23.02
N PRO A 13 -32.37 25.71 22.35
CA PRO A 13 -31.07 25.68 23.03
C PRO A 13 -30.61 27.08 23.47
N VAL A 14 -30.19 27.17 24.73
CA VAL A 14 -29.63 28.37 25.38
C VAL A 14 -28.17 28.55 24.97
N ARG A 15 -27.83 29.73 24.41
CA ARG A 15 -26.45 30.18 24.18
C ARG A 15 -26.17 31.39 25.08
N GLY A 16 -25.45 31.14 26.17
CA GLY A 16 -24.98 32.17 27.10
C GLY A 16 -23.62 32.75 26.69
N SER A 17 -23.62 34.05 26.44
CA SER A 17 -22.48 34.93 26.17
C SER A 17 -22.03 35.67 27.43
N ARG A 18 -20.74 36.06 27.53
CA ARG A 18 -20.18 37.40 27.89
C ARG A 18 -18.79 37.27 28.55
N ARG A 19 -17.74 37.85 27.93
CA ARG A 19 -17.09 39.18 28.20
C ARG A 19 -16.23 39.15 29.48
N ALA A 20 -15.13 39.86 29.66
CA ALA A 20 -14.25 40.74 28.88
C ALA A 20 -13.08 41.14 29.81
N GLY A 21 -12.00 41.70 29.27
CA GLY A 21 -10.96 42.44 30.00
C GLY A 21 -9.60 41.75 29.93
N GLY A 22 -8.47 42.39 29.68
CA GLY A 22 -8.10 43.77 29.40
C GLY A 22 -6.60 43.77 29.05
N ARG A 23 -6.12 44.70 28.21
CA ARG A 23 -4.69 44.89 27.91
C ARG A 23 -4.07 45.87 28.92
N PRO A 24 -2.74 45.81 29.13
CA PRO A 24 -1.88 46.84 28.51
C PRO A 24 -0.53 46.30 27.95
N ALA A 25 0.18 47.16 27.23
CA ALA A 25 1.42 46.93 26.43
C ALA A 25 2.72 47.31 27.22
N PRO A 26 3.85 47.70 26.59
CA PRO A 26 4.93 46.88 26.01
C PRO A 26 6.32 47.10 26.67
N GLY A 27 7.27 46.16 26.49
CA GLY A 27 8.67 46.29 26.95
C GLY A 27 9.68 46.30 25.80
N ARG A 28 10.50 47.35 25.73
CA ARG A 28 11.65 47.56 24.83
C ARG A 28 12.98 47.06 25.46
N GLY A 29 13.96 46.68 24.65
CA GLY A 29 15.38 46.58 25.02
C GLY A 29 16.18 45.67 24.06
N ALA A 30 16.88 46.23 23.06
CA ALA A 30 18.35 46.46 23.03
C ALA A 30 19.16 45.19 22.63
N ALA A 31 19.67 45.06 21.41
CA ALA A 31 20.82 45.73 20.76
C ALA A 31 22.21 45.13 21.10
N ARG A 32 22.91 44.62 20.05
CA ARG A 32 24.38 44.47 19.79
C ARG A 32 24.64 43.11 19.10
N GLY A 33 25.45 42.97 18.05
CA GLY A 33 26.40 43.85 17.37
C GLY A 33 27.71 43.10 17.06
N ARG A 34 28.28 43.36 15.85
CA ARG A 34 29.60 42.95 15.26
C ARG A 34 29.62 41.60 14.52
N ARG A 35 29.88 41.48 13.20
CA ARG A 35 30.82 42.08 12.20
C ARG A 35 32.31 41.75 12.36
N GLY A 36 32.84 41.11 11.31
CA GLY A 36 34.23 41.17 10.80
C GLY A 36 35.12 39.99 11.23
N GLY A 37 35.87 39.27 10.38
CA GLY A 37 36.15 39.37 8.95
C GLY A 37 37.59 38.92 8.63
N ARG A 38 37.76 38.10 7.57
CA ARG A 38 38.94 37.92 6.68
C ARG A 38 40.14 37.08 7.19
N PRO A 39 41.10 36.68 6.30
CA PRO A 39 40.95 36.01 4.99
C PRO A 39 41.97 34.85 4.77
N GLY A 40 41.78 34.07 3.69
CA GLY A 40 42.91 33.71 2.80
C GLY A 40 43.40 32.26 2.71
N LEU A 41 43.29 31.75 1.47
CA LEU A 41 44.26 30.92 0.72
C LEU A 41 44.22 29.38 0.82
N GLY A 42 44.05 28.76 -0.35
CA GLY A 42 44.88 27.63 -0.76
C GLY A 42 44.19 26.26 -0.86
N GLY A 43 43.51 25.97 -1.97
CA GLY A 43 42.93 24.64 -2.21
C GLY A 43 42.56 24.37 -3.67
N ARG A 44 43.57 23.95 -4.44
CA ARG A 44 43.58 23.37 -5.80
C ARG A 44 42.24 23.06 -6.48
N ARG A 45 42.08 23.65 -7.68
CA ARG A 45 41.03 23.37 -8.67
C ARG A 45 41.24 22.02 -9.35
N GLY A 46 40.31 21.09 -9.12
CA GLY A 46 40.08 19.91 -9.96
C GLY A 46 39.13 20.26 -11.12
N ARG A 47 39.54 19.90 -12.33
CA ARG A 47 38.93 20.13 -13.64
C ARG A 47 37.40 19.97 -13.67
N GLY A 48 36.68 21.09 -13.80
CA GLY A 48 35.29 21.10 -14.24
C GLY A 48 35.23 20.99 -15.75
N LEU A 49 34.61 19.91 -16.25
CA LEU A 49 34.26 19.77 -17.66
C LEU A 49 33.32 20.92 -18.07
N ALA A 50 33.81 21.76 -18.98
CA ALA A 50 33.02 22.80 -19.61
C ALA A 50 31.98 22.14 -20.53
N VAL A 51 30.71 22.15 -20.13
CA VAL A 51 29.60 21.82 -21.02
C VAL A 51 29.22 23.09 -21.80
N PRO A 52 29.25 23.09 -23.14
CA PRO A 52 28.93 24.26 -23.93
C PRO A 52 27.48 24.70 -23.71
N ARG A 53 27.30 25.97 -23.34
CA ARG A 53 26.01 26.66 -23.32
C ARG A 53 25.56 26.88 -24.76
N GLY A 54 24.76 25.95 -25.29
CA GLY A 54 24.30 26.03 -26.67
C GLY A 54 23.24 25.01 -27.06
N VAL A 55 22.28 24.70 -26.18
CA VAL A 55 21.07 24.00 -26.61
C VAL A 55 19.86 24.82 -26.18
N ARG A 56 19.37 25.62 -27.14
CA ARG A 56 18.07 26.24 -27.08
C ARG A 56 17.05 25.11 -27.29
N VAL A 57 16.48 24.60 -26.20
CA VAL A 57 15.34 23.68 -26.30
C VAL A 57 14.18 24.48 -26.87
N HIS A 58 13.84 24.24 -28.14
CA HIS A 58 12.66 24.81 -28.77
C HIS A 58 11.43 24.40 -27.96
N ARG A 59 10.95 25.35 -27.17
CA ARG A 59 9.69 25.30 -26.45
C ARG A 59 8.59 25.53 -27.47
N GLY A 60 7.77 24.50 -27.70
CA GLY A 60 6.49 24.63 -28.39
C GLY A 60 6.49 24.16 -29.84
N LEU A 61 6.15 22.89 -30.03
CA LEU A 61 5.34 22.49 -31.18
C LEU A 61 3.99 22.04 -30.62
N PRO A 62 2.87 22.65 -31.02
CA PRO A 62 1.56 22.10 -30.72
C PRO A 62 1.40 20.84 -31.56
N VAL A 63 1.61 19.67 -30.96
CA VAL A 63 1.20 18.42 -31.58
C VAL A 63 -0.32 18.34 -31.44
N GLU A 64 -1.02 18.86 -32.44
CA GLU A 64 -2.44 18.65 -32.68
C GLU A 64 -2.68 17.14 -32.86
N ARG A 65 -2.94 16.42 -31.77
CA ARG A 65 -3.35 15.02 -31.87
C ARG A 65 -4.81 14.97 -32.28
N GLN A 66 -5.04 14.79 -33.57
CA GLN A 66 -6.34 14.50 -34.14
C GLN A 66 -6.95 13.27 -33.45
N PRO A 67 -8.16 13.35 -32.89
CA PRO A 67 -8.77 12.22 -32.20
C PRO A 67 -9.11 11.14 -33.23
N ARG A 68 -8.42 10.00 -33.16
CA ARG A 68 -8.83 8.78 -33.85
C ARG A 68 -10.24 8.42 -33.37
N ARG A 69 -11.21 8.49 -34.29
CA ARG A 69 -12.54 7.91 -34.10
C ARG A 69 -12.35 6.43 -33.78
N ALA A 70 -12.70 6.04 -32.55
CA ALA A 70 -12.90 4.65 -32.22
C ALA A 70 -14.28 4.26 -32.75
N ASP A 71 -14.31 3.67 -33.94
CA ASP A 71 -15.50 3.04 -34.48
C ASP A 71 -15.79 1.78 -33.65
N HIS A 72 -16.59 1.94 -32.60
CA HIS A 72 -17.28 0.82 -31.96
C HIS A 72 -18.67 0.71 -32.57
N GLY A 73 -18.94 -0.47 -33.13
CA GLY A 73 -20.07 -0.79 -34.00
C GLY A 73 -21.49 -0.60 -33.42
N PRO A 74 -22.52 -0.88 -34.24
CA PRO A 74 -23.83 -0.28 -34.11
C PRO A 74 -24.62 -0.80 -32.91
N ALA A 75 -25.35 0.12 -32.27
CA ALA A 75 -26.28 -0.19 -31.21
C ALA A 75 -27.40 -1.11 -31.70
N ARG A 76 -27.68 -2.18 -30.92
CA ARG A 76 -28.84 -3.05 -31.09
C ARG A 76 -30.12 -2.21 -31.08
N ARG A 77 -30.91 -2.34 -32.15
CA ARG A 77 -32.24 -1.74 -32.31
C ARG A 77 -33.22 -2.41 -31.35
N ALA A 78 -33.69 -1.68 -30.34
CA ALA A 78 -34.84 -2.08 -29.53
C ALA A 78 -35.87 -0.94 -29.53
N GLY A 79 -37.11 -1.27 -29.88
CA GLY A 79 -38.30 -0.46 -29.62
C GLY A 79 -38.67 0.56 -30.69
N ARG A 80 -39.63 0.21 -31.54
CA ARG A 80 -40.33 1.10 -32.47
C ARG A 80 -41.52 1.73 -31.71
N GLY A 81 -41.42 3.01 -31.34
CA GLY A 81 -42.56 3.82 -30.88
C GLY A 81 -42.98 4.84 -31.95
N PRO A 82 -44.25 5.27 -32.01
CA PRO A 82 -44.79 6.09 -33.09
C PRO A 82 -44.25 7.55 -33.07
N PRO A 83 -44.26 8.26 -34.22
CA PRO A 83 -43.56 9.53 -34.39
C PRO A 83 -44.36 10.70 -33.80
N THR A 84 -43.83 11.36 -32.77
CA THR A 84 -44.31 12.66 -32.31
C THR A 84 -43.38 13.77 -32.77
N ALA A 85 -43.93 14.63 -33.65
CA ALA A 85 -43.56 16.01 -34.02
C ALA A 85 -42.10 16.37 -34.43
N PRO A 86 -41.90 17.22 -35.44
CA PRO A 86 -40.57 17.68 -35.84
C PRO A 86 -40.00 18.65 -34.78
N GLY A 87 -38.97 18.20 -34.07
CA GLY A 87 -38.17 19.07 -33.20
C GLY A 87 -37.36 20.08 -34.03
N PRO A 88 -37.06 21.28 -33.46
CA PRO A 88 -36.41 22.35 -34.20
C PRO A 88 -34.99 21.96 -34.62
N ALA A 89 -34.69 22.24 -35.89
CA ALA A 89 -33.39 22.41 -36.54
C ALA A 89 -32.17 21.79 -35.85
N ALA A 90 -31.70 20.68 -36.44
CA ALA A 90 -30.34 20.19 -36.30
C ALA A 90 -29.34 21.25 -36.81
N GLY A 91 -28.93 22.17 -35.94
CA GLY A 91 -28.01 23.25 -36.31
C GLY A 91 -27.28 23.91 -35.14
N ALA A 92 -27.38 23.38 -33.92
CA ALA A 92 -26.75 23.98 -32.76
C ALA A 92 -26.01 22.93 -31.92
N GLY A 93 -24.69 23.06 -31.82
CA GLY A 93 -23.95 22.50 -30.69
C GLY A 93 -22.90 21.43 -30.97
N VAL A 94 -22.20 21.43 -32.10
CA VAL A 94 -20.92 20.68 -32.20
C VAL A 94 -19.83 21.22 -31.26
N ASN A 95 -20.06 22.39 -30.65
CA ASN A 95 -19.19 23.05 -29.69
C ASN A 95 -19.78 23.12 -28.26
N ALA A 96 -20.85 22.38 -27.96
CA ALA A 96 -21.37 22.34 -26.60
C ALA A 96 -20.35 21.64 -25.68
N PRO A 97 -19.84 22.29 -24.62
CA PRO A 97 -18.93 21.64 -23.69
C PRO A 97 -19.63 20.43 -23.08
N ALA A 98 -18.99 19.26 -23.17
CA ALA A 98 -19.58 18.03 -22.65
C ALA A 98 -20.04 18.22 -21.19
N PRO A 99 -21.25 17.78 -20.82
CA PRO A 99 -21.77 17.97 -19.47
C PRO A 99 -20.77 17.41 -18.44
N GLY A 100 -20.38 18.24 -17.47
CA GLY A 100 -19.42 17.89 -16.42
C GLY A 100 -17.95 18.28 -16.68
N ARG A 101 -17.64 19.02 -17.75
CA ARG A 101 -16.30 19.64 -17.93
C ARG A 101 -15.98 20.65 -16.83
N GLU A 102 -16.94 21.52 -16.50
CA GLU A 102 -16.81 22.49 -15.40
C GLU A 102 -16.57 21.79 -14.05
N ALA A 103 -17.31 20.69 -13.80
CA ALA A 103 -17.15 19.90 -12.58
C ALA A 103 -15.81 19.15 -12.52
N ARG A 104 -15.16 18.88 -13.66
CA ARG A 104 -13.80 18.30 -13.73
C ARG A 104 -12.73 19.37 -13.57
N GLU A 105 -12.94 20.55 -14.14
CA GLU A 105 -12.04 21.70 -14.00
C GLU A 105 -12.03 22.23 -12.56
N ALA A 106 -13.19 22.30 -11.91
CA ALA A 106 -13.33 22.67 -10.50
C ALA A 106 -12.64 21.67 -9.54
N ARG A 107 -12.49 20.39 -9.94
CA ARG A 107 -11.81 19.36 -9.15
C ARG A 107 -10.28 19.49 -9.18
N GLY A 108 -9.75 20.44 -9.95
CA GLY A 108 -8.31 20.68 -10.07
C GLY A 108 -7.56 19.53 -10.74
N PRO A 109 -6.24 19.69 -10.97
CA PRO A 109 -5.44 18.64 -11.55
C PRO A 109 -5.45 17.41 -10.63
N VAL A 110 -5.82 16.25 -11.20
CA VAL A 110 -5.74 14.96 -10.50
C VAL A 110 -4.29 14.80 -10.06
N ARG A 111 -4.02 14.86 -8.76
CA ARG A 111 -2.67 14.68 -8.23
C ARG A 111 -2.24 13.28 -8.64
N ARG A 112 -1.40 13.18 -9.68
CA ARG A 112 -0.75 11.92 -10.05
C ARG A 112 -0.01 11.48 -8.79
N LYS A 113 -0.52 10.45 -8.13
CA LYS A 113 0.21 9.79 -7.05
C LYS A 113 1.56 9.45 -7.65
N GLY A 114 2.63 9.98 -7.06
CA GLY A 114 3.98 9.84 -7.60
C GLY A 114 4.33 8.37 -7.84
N ILE A 115 5.43 8.17 -8.59
CA ILE A 115 6.09 6.86 -8.79
C ILE A 115 5.97 6.07 -7.49
N GLY A 116 5.49 4.82 -7.60
CA GLY A 116 4.92 4.00 -6.52
C GLY A 116 5.75 3.91 -5.23
N PRO A 117 5.23 3.22 -4.20
CA PRO A 117 5.93 3.13 -2.92
C PRO A 117 7.40 2.73 -3.14
N SER A 118 8.31 3.42 -2.44
CA SER A 118 9.74 3.09 -2.41
C SER A 118 9.92 1.56 -2.26
N PRO A 119 10.92 0.93 -2.90
CA PRO A 119 11.23 -0.48 -2.66
C PRO A 119 11.36 -0.82 -1.17
N SER A 120 11.90 0.11 -0.36
CA SER A 120 11.96 -0.03 1.10
C SER A 120 10.61 0.17 1.79
N GLY A 121 9.73 1.00 1.23
CA GLY A 121 8.35 1.21 1.71
C GLY A 121 7.42 0.01 1.49
N TRP A 122 7.86 -0.99 0.72
CA TRP A 122 7.19 -2.29 0.56
C TRP A 122 7.48 -3.25 1.72
N LEU A 123 8.61 -3.06 2.42
CA LEU A 123 8.97 -3.79 3.65
C LEU A 123 8.73 -2.99 4.93
N ASP A 124 8.54 -1.67 4.86
CA ASP A 124 8.41 -0.80 6.04
C ASP A 124 7.11 -1.04 6.82
N PRO A 125 7.17 -1.60 8.05
CA PRO A 125 5.99 -1.85 8.87
C PRO A 125 5.69 -0.67 9.82
N ARG A 126 6.53 0.38 9.88
CA ARG A 126 6.55 1.37 10.95
C ARG A 126 5.47 2.47 10.84
N GLY A 127 4.68 2.48 9.78
CA GLY A 127 3.72 3.56 9.50
C GLY A 127 2.23 3.21 9.42
N ARG A 128 1.83 1.92 9.54
CA ARG A 128 0.43 1.52 9.31
C ARG A 128 0.02 0.31 10.17
N ALA A 129 -1.30 0.22 10.39
CA ALA A 129 -2.04 -0.75 11.20
C ALA A 129 -1.48 -2.19 11.24
N LEU A 130 -1.87 -2.99 12.24
CA LEU A 130 -1.53 -4.41 12.44
C LEU A 130 -1.43 -5.27 11.15
N GLY A 131 -2.23 -4.96 10.13
CA GLY A 131 -2.16 -5.61 8.82
C GLY A 131 -0.84 -5.42 8.05
N SER A 132 -0.13 -4.30 8.23
CA SER A 132 1.16 -4.04 7.57
C SER A 132 2.29 -4.90 8.15
N TRP A 133 2.27 -5.16 9.46
CA TRP A 133 3.19 -6.12 10.10
C TRP A 133 2.93 -7.55 9.63
N ALA A 134 1.68 -8.01 9.66
CA ALA A 134 1.33 -9.36 9.22
C ALA A 134 1.76 -9.63 7.77
N PHE A 135 1.64 -8.61 6.91
CA PHE A 135 2.09 -8.64 5.53
C PHE A 135 3.61 -8.71 5.37
N ALA A 136 4.36 -7.92 6.14
CA ALA A 136 5.82 -7.97 6.14
C ALA A 136 6.32 -9.34 6.61
N VAL A 137 5.78 -9.85 7.73
CA VAL A 137 6.14 -11.18 8.27
C VAL A 137 5.88 -12.28 7.25
N ASN A 138 4.75 -12.26 6.54
CA ASN A 138 4.45 -13.29 5.53
C ASN A 138 5.44 -13.34 4.37
N ARG A 139 6.05 -12.21 4.03
CA ARG A 139 7.08 -12.15 2.99
C ARG A 139 8.42 -12.64 3.50
N VAL A 140 8.78 -12.23 4.72
CA VAL A 140 10.00 -12.70 5.37
C VAL A 140 9.97 -14.22 5.52
N THR A 141 8.85 -14.81 5.95
CA THR A 141 8.71 -16.27 6.01
C THR A 141 8.80 -16.92 4.63
N GLY A 142 8.17 -16.33 3.60
CA GLY A 142 8.28 -16.83 2.23
C GLY A 142 9.72 -16.82 1.69
N LEU A 143 10.46 -15.72 1.90
CA LEU A 143 11.86 -15.62 1.53
C LEU A 143 12.73 -16.61 2.33
N GLY A 144 12.44 -16.78 3.62
CA GLY A 144 13.10 -17.77 4.47
C GLY A 144 12.88 -19.20 3.97
N LEU A 145 11.66 -19.55 3.54
CA LEU A 145 11.34 -20.87 2.98
C LEU A 145 12.03 -21.12 1.64
N VAL A 146 12.14 -20.11 0.77
CA VAL A 146 12.92 -20.23 -0.47
C VAL A 146 14.40 -20.45 -0.17
N PHE A 147 14.97 -19.70 0.78
CA PHE A 147 16.34 -19.90 1.22
C PHE A 147 16.55 -21.31 1.80
N TYR A 148 15.64 -21.76 2.67
CA TYR A 148 15.63 -23.12 3.19
C TYR A 148 15.58 -24.16 2.08
N LEU A 149 14.77 -23.96 1.04
CA LEU A 149 14.68 -24.89 -0.08
C LEU A 149 16.06 -25.09 -0.75
N TYR A 150 16.83 -24.02 -0.97
CA TYR A 150 18.19 -24.15 -1.51
C TYR A 150 19.13 -24.88 -0.56
N LEU A 151 19.09 -24.57 0.75
CA LEU A 151 19.87 -25.29 1.76
C LEU A 151 19.51 -26.79 1.78
N HIS A 152 18.23 -27.10 1.73
CA HIS A 152 17.70 -28.46 1.77
C HIS A 152 18.12 -29.27 0.55
N LEU A 153 18.09 -28.68 -0.65
CA LEU A 153 18.65 -29.29 -1.85
C LEU A 153 20.16 -29.53 -1.73
N GLY A 154 20.89 -28.62 -1.09
CA GLY A 154 22.30 -28.80 -0.76
C GLY A 154 22.54 -29.98 0.18
N VAL A 155 21.76 -30.11 1.24
CA VAL A 155 21.84 -31.26 2.17
C VAL A 155 21.50 -32.56 1.45
N LEU A 156 20.46 -32.60 0.62
CA LEU A 156 20.13 -33.78 -0.18
C LEU A 156 21.27 -34.18 -1.13
N SER A 157 22.12 -33.24 -1.53
CA SER A 157 23.29 -33.57 -2.36
C SER A 157 24.35 -34.43 -1.63
N LEU A 158 24.39 -34.44 -0.30
CA LEU A 158 25.28 -35.32 0.48
C LEU A 158 24.99 -36.81 0.23
N LEU A 159 23.74 -37.16 -0.10
CA LEU A 159 23.38 -38.53 -0.48
C LEU A 159 24.16 -39.01 -1.72
N LEU A 160 24.58 -38.09 -2.59
CA LEU A 160 25.40 -38.41 -3.76
C LEU A 160 26.90 -38.49 -3.43
N VAL A 161 27.34 -37.89 -2.32
CA VAL A 161 28.75 -37.89 -1.89
C VAL A 161 29.10 -39.23 -1.23
N GLY A 162 28.20 -39.77 -0.41
CA GLY A 162 28.35 -41.07 0.23
C GLY A 162 27.87 -41.08 1.67
N GLU A 163 27.93 -42.27 2.26
CA GLU A 163 27.40 -42.53 3.60
C GLU A 163 28.11 -41.73 4.71
N SER A 164 29.44 -41.53 4.59
CA SER A 164 30.19 -40.75 5.59
C SER A 164 29.70 -39.31 5.71
N ALA A 165 29.53 -38.61 4.58
CA ALA A 165 29.05 -37.23 4.56
C ALA A 165 27.62 -37.12 5.10
N TRP A 166 26.77 -38.12 4.83
CA TRP A 166 25.42 -38.18 5.38
C TRP A 166 25.42 -38.38 6.90
N ASN A 167 26.26 -39.29 7.41
CA ASN A 167 26.37 -39.56 8.84
C ASN A 167 26.89 -38.33 9.60
N ASP A 168 27.90 -37.63 9.08
CA ASP A 168 28.39 -36.38 9.67
C ASP A 168 27.29 -35.31 9.76
N PHE A 169 26.41 -35.23 8.74
CA PHE A 169 25.26 -34.33 8.78
C PHE A 169 24.22 -34.78 9.82
N LEU A 170 23.97 -36.07 9.98
CA LEU A 170 23.03 -36.58 10.98
C LEU A 170 23.47 -36.24 12.41
N GLU A 171 24.77 -36.26 12.70
CA GLU A 171 25.29 -35.82 14.01
C GLU A 171 24.93 -34.34 14.28
N LEU A 172 24.97 -33.48 13.26
CA LEU A 172 24.56 -32.08 13.38
C LEU A 172 23.03 -31.94 13.46
N ALA A 173 22.30 -32.66 12.60
CA ALA A 173 20.85 -32.55 12.46
C ALA A 173 20.08 -33.02 13.71
N THR A 174 20.71 -33.88 14.52
CA THR A 174 20.15 -34.39 15.78
C THR A 174 20.48 -33.52 16.99
N THR A 175 21.29 -32.47 16.83
CA THR A 175 21.56 -31.53 17.93
C THR A 175 20.29 -30.74 18.31
N THR A 176 20.15 -30.39 19.60
CA THR A 176 19.01 -29.60 20.09
C THR A 176 18.83 -28.29 19.34
N VAL A 177 19.92 -27.63 18.94
CA VAL A 177 19.86 -26.39 18.16
C VAL A 177 19.22 -26.63 16.80
N PHE A 178 19.59 -27.71 16.11
CA PHE A 178 19.02 -28.03 14.80
C PHE A 178 17.53 -28.42 14.91
N LEU A 179 17.15 -29.16 15.94
CA LEU A 179 15.75 -29.48 16.21
C LEU A 179 14.90 -28.23 16.51
N LEU A 180 15.46 -27.24 17.20
CA LEU A 180 14.80 -25.94 17.37
C LEU A 180 14.65 -25.19 16.03
N LEU A 181 15.63 -25.31 15.12
CA LEU A 181 15.52 -24.76 13.77
C LEU A 181 14.43 -25.48 12.96
N ASP A 182 14.25 -26.78 13.13
CA ASP A 182 13.16 -27.53 12.48
C ASP A 182 11.79 -27.06 12.98
N VAL A 183 11.65 -26.79 14.29
CA VAL A 183 10.42 -26.21 14.85
C VAL A 183 10.18 -24.79 14.30
N LEU A 184 11.23 -23.97 14.20
CA LEU A 184 11.13 -22.62 13.62
C LEU A 184 10.75 -22.67 12.13
N LEU A 185 11.32 -23.61 11.39
CA LEU A 185 11.01 -23.86 9.99
C LEU A 185 9.54 -24.29 9.83
N LEU A 186 9.07 -25.22 10.67
CA LEU A 186 7.68 -25.66 10.69
C LEU A 186 6.73 -24.48 10.96
N PHE A 187 7.06 -23.62 11.93
CA PHE A 187 6.31 -22.38 12.18
C PHE A 187 6.26 -21.50 10.92
N GLY A 188 7.40 -21.27 10.27
CA GLY A 188 7.49 -20.48 9.04
C GLY A 188 6.62 -21.03 7.92
N LEU A 189 6.64 -22.35 7.72
CA LEU A 189 5.84 -23.07 6.73
C LEU A 189 4.34 -22.93 7.00
N LEU A 190 3.91 -23.20 8.24
CA LEU A 190 2.50 -23.10 8.65
C LEU A 190 1.99 -21.67 8.55
N TYR A 191 2.75 -20.70 9.07
CA TYR A 191 2.36 -19.29 9.00
C TYR A 191 2.23 -18.81 7.55
N HIS A 192 3.24 -19.08 6.71
CA HIS A 192 3.24 -18.67 5.30
C HIS A 192 2.12 -19.36 4.51
N GLY A 193 1.99 -20.68 4.65
CA GLY A 193 1.02 -21.48 3.92
C GLY A 193 -0.42 -21.13 4.29
N LEU A 194 -0.76 -21.12 5.58
CA LEU A 194 -2.12 -20.85 6.04
C LEU A 194 -2.54 -19.40 5.74
N ASN A 195 -1.62 -18.44 5.91
CA ASN A 195 -1.89 -17.06 5.55
C ASN A 195 -2.03 -16.86 4.04
N GLY A 196 -1.21 -17.57 3.24
CA GLY A 196 -1.32 -17.62 1.79
C GLY A 196 -2.68 -18.15 1.32
N ILE A 197 -3.13 -19.29 1.88
CA ILE A 197 -4.46 -19.87 1.60
C ILE A 197 -5.57 -18.87 1.91
N ARG A 198 -5.52 -18.20 3.07
CA ARG A 198 -6.50 -17.16 3.43
C ARG A 198 -6.57 -16.06 2.36
N VAL A 199 -5.42 -15.51 1.99
CA VAL A 199 -5.35 -14.42 1.01
C VAL A 199 -5.82 -14.90 -0.37
N ALA A 200 -5.47 -16.13 -0.76
CA ALA A 200 -5.92 -16.74 -2.01
C ALA A 200 -7.45 -16.93 -2.05
N LEU A 201 -8.05 -17.47 -0.99
CA LEU A 201 -9.50 -17.71 -0.90
C LEU A 201 -10.34 -16.43 -0.94
N VAL A 202 -9.82 -15.36 -0.34
CA VAL A 202 -10.51 -14.07 -0.38
C VAL A 202 -10.26 -13.36 -1.70
N GLY A 203 -9.01 -13.38 -2.19
CA GLY A 203 -8.63 -12.75 -3.45
C GLY A 203 -9.30 -13.39 -4.68
N SER A 204 -9.59 -14.69 -4.63
CA SER A 204 -10.33 -15.41 -5.68
C SER A 204 -11.84 -15.16 -5.65
N GLY A 205 -12.37 -14.51 -4.61
CA GLY A 205 -13.81 -14.28 -4.46
C GLY A 205 -14.60 -15.50 -3.98
N VAL A 206 -13.95 -16.62 -3.62
CA VAL A 206 -14.63 -17.80 -3.07
C VAL A 206 -15.21 -17.52 -1.70
N VAL A 207 -14.45 -16.82 -0.82
CA VAL A 207 -14.88 -16.51 0.55
C VAL A 207 -14.54 -15.07 1.00
N PRO A 208 -14.95 -14.02 0.27
CA PRO A 208 -14.46 -12.66 0.47
C PRO A 208 -14.86 -12.05 1.82
N ASN A 209 -15.99 -12.47 2.39
CA ASN A 209 -16.55 -11.88 3.62
C ASN A 209 -16.19 -12.63 4.91
N ARG A 210 -15.32 -13.65 4.85
CA ARG A 210 -14.95 -14.46 6.04
C ARG A 210 -13.47 -14.30 6.45
N GLN A 211 -12.87 -13.16 6.14
CA GLN A 211 -11.48 -12.81 6.50
C GLN A 211 -11.13 -13.12 7.97
N ARG A 212 -11.98 -12.69 8.91
CA ARG A 212 -11.77 -12.88 10.35
C ARG A 212 -11.87 -14.35 10.74
N ALA A 213 -12.85 -15.09 10.20
CA ALA A 213 -13.02 -16.51 10.48
C ALA A 213 -11.86 -17.34 9.94
N LEU A 214 -11.43 -17.07 8.69
CA LEU A 214 -10.26 -17.75 8.09
C LEU A 214 -8.97 -17.46 8.83
N PHE A 215 -8.78 -16.23 9.33
CA PHE A 215 -7.64 -15.89 10.17
C PHE A 215 -7.61 -16.73 11.45
N TRP A 216 -8.71 -16.75 12.22
CA TRP A 216 -8.77 -17.52 13.46
C TRP A 216 -8.68 -19.03 13.23
N ALA A 217 -9.35 -19.56 12.20
CA ALA A 217 -9.23 -20.96 11.82
C ALA A 217 -7.78 -21.32 11.50
N GLY A 218 -7.10 -20.52 10.67
CA GLY A 218 -5.68 -20.70 10.36
C GLY A 218 -4.79 -20.61 11.60
N THR A 219 -5.03 -19.65 12.50
CA THR A 219 -4.27 -19.52 13.76
C THR A 219 -4.45 -20.75 14.65
N VAL A 220 -5.68 -21.23 14.85
CA VAL A 220 -5.96 -22.41 15.68
C VAL A 220 -5.31 -23.65 15.08
N ILE A 221 -5.55 -23.91 13.79
CA ILE A 221 -4.98 -25.07 13.08
C ILE A 221 -3.45 -25.01 13.12
N GLY A 222 -2.87 -23.87 12.79
CA GLY A 222 -1.42 -23.67 12.78
C GLY A 222 -0.80 -23.83 14.16
N THR A 223 -1.45 -23.34 15.22
CA THR A 223 -0.95 -23.47 16.60
C THR A 223 -1.00 -24.93 17.06
N LEU A 224 -2.10 -25.64 16.78
CA LEU A 224 -2.23 -27.06 17.13
C LEU A 224 -1.21 -27.93 16.39
N ALA A 225 -1.06 -27.71 15.07
CA ALA A 225 -0.08 -28.43 14.26
C ALA A 225 1.35 -28.15 14.71
N LEU A 226 1.67 -26.88 15.03
CA LEU A 226 2.99 -26.52 15.54
C LEU A 226 3.26 -27.13 16.92
N ALA A 227 2.28 -27.08 17.83
CA ALA A 227 2.43 -27.67 19.16
C ALA A 227 2.64 -29.18 19.08
N TYR A 228 1.83 -29.88 18.28
CA TYR A 228 2.02 -31.31 18.02
C TYR A 228 3.40 -31.61 17.42
N GLY A 229 3.80 -30.87 16.37
CA GLY A 229 5.09 -31.04 15.73
C GLY A 229 6.27 -30.77 16.67
N ALA A 230 6.20 -29.70 17.46
CA ALA A 230 7.23 -29.36 18.44
C ALA A 230 7.35 -30.43 19.53
N LEU A 231 6.23 -30.92 20.06
CA LEU A 231 6.23 -32.01 21.05
C LEU A 231 6.79 -33.31 20.45
N HIS A 232 6.49 -33.60 19.18
CA HIS A 232 7.01 -34.80 18.52
C HIS A 232 8.52 -34.70 18.24
N ILE A 233 8.98 -33.56 17.75
CA ILE A 233 10.40 -33.30 17.43
C ILE A 233 11.24 -33.27 18.71
N LEU A 234 10.78 -32.58 19.77
CA LEU A 234 11.53 -32.40 21.01
C LEU A 234 11.29 -33.52 22.03
N GLY A 235 10.18 -34.24 21.94
CA GLY A 235 9.88 -35.39 22.81
C GLY A 235 10.48 -36.71 22.29
N GLY A 236 10.99 -36.72 21.05
CA GLY A 236 11.67 -37.88 20.45
C GLY A 236 13.19 -37.91 20.68
N THR A 237 13.75 -36.91 21.35
CA THR A 237 15.17 -36.84 21.76
C THR A 237 15.39 -37.45 23.13
#